data_AF-A0A9E2GI77-F1
#
_entry.id   AF-A0A9E2GI77-F1
#
_cell.length_a   1.000
_cell.length_b   1.000
_cell.length_c   1.000
_cell.angle_alpha   90.00
_cell.angle_beta   90.00
_cell.angle_gamma   90.00
#
_symmetry.space_group_name_H-M   'P 1'
#
loop_
_entity.id
_entity.type
_entity.pdbx_description
1 polymer ?
#
loop_
_entity_poly.entity_id
_entity_poly.type
_entity_poly.pdbx_seq_one_letter_code
_entity_poly.pdbx_strand_id
1 'polypeptide(L)'
;MPSNVFISFDHDDQKQVGGFKLLKTNPKHPLDFRDHSLKEPVSDRSGKPIKYPPSDPRSKPVRDEIKKKFENASKLVVLIGGETHKSDWVEWEINTFIQMKEPISGEKTWKRIRGMKLKEYDNATMPSALMNGRSTKELAWDPEALDKWLDQDPDA
;
A
#
# COMPACT_ATOMS: atom_id res chain seq x y z
N MET A 1 10.58 -18.01 -0.16
CA MET A 1 9.11 -18.14 0.02
C MET A 1 8.45 -17.00 -0.74
N PRO A 2 7.21 -17.15 -1.23
CA PRO A 2 6.51 -16.03 -1.88
C PRO A 2 6.40 -14.86 -0.89
N SER A 3 6.92 -13.70 -1.27
CA SER A 3 6.77 -12.47 -0.51
C SER A 3 5.32 -11.99 -0.64
N ASN A 4 4.57 -11.96 0.45
CA ASN A 4 3.26 -11.33 0.49
C ASN A 4 3.46 -9.82 0.46
N VAL A 5 2.88 -9.16 -0.54
CA VAL A 5 3.05 -7.72 -0.75
C VAL A 5 1.70 -7.06 -0.60
N PHE A 6 1.69 -5.96 0.13
CA PHE A 6 0.55 -5.10 0.25
C PHE A 6 0.64 -3.94 -0.73
N ILE A 7 -0.45 -3.62 -1.44
CA ILE A 7 -0.50 -2.45 -2.33
C ILE A 7 -1.58 -1.47 -1.84
N SER A 8 -1.16 -0.24 -1.55
CA SER A 8 -1.98 0.91 -1.15
C SER A 8 -2.10 1.90 -2.32
N PHE A 9 -3.30 2.40 -2.62
CA PHE A 9 -3.54 3.37 -3.69
C PHE A 9 -4.84 4.15 -3.47
N ASP A 10 -4.99 5.30 -4.13
CA ASP A 10 -6.24 6.07 -4.06
C ASP A 10 -7.33 5.52 -5.01
N HIS A 11 -8.55 5.30 -4.49
CA HIS A 11 -9.62 4.63 -5.24
C HIS A 11 -10.44 5.56 -6.15
N ASP A 12 -10.43 6.88 -5.93
CA ASP A 12 -11.06 7.84 -6.87
C ASP A 12 -10.34 7.86 -8.22
N ASP A 13 -9.16 7.27 -8.25
CA ASP A 13 -8.26 7.18 -9.37
C ASP A 13 -8.37 5.81 -10.11
N GLN A 14 -9.60 5.33 -10.35
CA GLN A 14 -9.88 4.00 -10.93
C GLN A 14 -9.16 3.68 -12.27
N LYS A 15 -8.74 4.70 -13.03
CA LYS A 15 -7.91 4.54 -14.25
C LYS A 15 -6.53 3.91 -13.94
N GLN A 16 -6.08 3.99 -12.70
CA GLN A 16 -4.72 3.66 -12.25
C GLN A 16 -4.51 2.17 -11.94
N VAL A 17 -5.58 1.38 -11.78
CA VAL A 17 -5.50 -0.05 -11.38
C VAL A 17 -5.18 -0.99 -12.56
N GLY A 18 -5.30 -0.51 -13.81
CA GLY A 18 -5.16 -1.33 -15.02
C GLY A 18 -3.79 -1.98 -15.18
N GLY A 19 -2.70 -1.22 -14.96
CA GLY A 19 -1.34 -1.72 -15.14
C GLY A 19 -0.90 -2.70 -14.03
N PHE A 20 -1.44 -2.55 -12.84
CA PHE A 20 -1.13 -3.42 -11.70
C PHE A 20 -1.85 -4.78 -11.78
N LYS A 21 -2.95 -4.89 -12.53
CA LYS A 21 -3.61 -6.18 -12.79
C LYS A 21 -2.67 -7.19 -13.48
N LEU A 22 -1.67 -6.72 -14.24
CA LEU A 22 -0.64 -7.57 -14.87
C LEU A 22 0.39 -8.08 -13.86
N LEU A 23 0.73 -7.28 -12.85
CA LEU A 23 1.60 -7.69 -11.75
C LEU A 23 0.88 -8.70 -10.83
N LYS A 24 -0.44 -8.56 -10.65
CA LYS A 24 -1.27 -9.50 -9.88
C LYS A 24 -1.23 -10.93 -10.41
N THR A 25 -1.05 -11.08 -11.72
CA THR A 25 -0.98 -12.39 -12.36
C THR A 25 0.38 -13.07 -12.21
N ASN A 26 1.37 -12.42 -11.57
CA ASN A 26 2.67 -13.01 -11.34
C ASN A 26 2.62 -14.04 -10.20
N PRO A 27 2.83 -15.35 -10.48
CA PRO A 27 2.75 -16.40 -9.45
C PRO A 27 3.90 -16.37 -8.44
N LYS A 28 4.99 -15.65 -8.72
CA LYS A 28 6.16 -15.56 -7.82
C LYS A 28 5.92 -14.68 -6.58
N HIS A 29 5.10 -13.64 -6.73
CA HIS A 29 4.82 -12.67 -5.69
C HIS A 29 3.30 -12.49 -5.58
N PRO A 30 2.62 -13.18 -4.65
CA PRO A 30 1.20 -12.99 -4.44
C PRO A 30 0.97 -11.57 -3.89
N LEU A 31 0.52 -10.69 -4.79
CA LEU A 31 0.19 -9.32 -4.46
C LEU A 31 -1.20 -9.27 -3.84
N ASP A 32 -1.28 -8.87 -2.57
CA ASP A 32 -2.54 -8.52 -1.94
C ASP A 32 -2.88 -7.08 -2.33
N PHE A 33 -3.68 -6.97 -3.38
CA PHE A 33 -4.30 -5.70 -3.76
C PHE A 33 -5.31 -5.30 -2.72
N ARG A 34 -5.04 -4.20 -2.02
CA ARG A 34 -6.08 -3.50 -1.30
C ARG A 34 -6.66 -2.41 -2.15
N ASP A 35 -7.80 -2.77 -2.71
CA ASP A 35 -8.81 -1.83 -3.09
C ASP A 35 -9.46 -1.31 -1.79
N HIS A 36 -9.57 0.02 -1.61
CA HIS A 36 -10.30 0.60 -0.46
C HIS A 36 -11.79 0.22 -0.49
N SER A 37 -12.31 -0.11 -1.67
CA SER A 37 -13.39 -1.08 -1.80
C SER A 37 -12.76 -2.46 -1.66
N LEU A 38 -12.69 -3.02 -0.45
CA LEU A 38 -12.30 -4.43 -0.34
C LEU A 38 -13.05 -5.24 -1.41
N LYS A 39 -12.43 -6.29 -1.97
CA LYS A 39 -13.13 -7.24 -2.86
C LYS A 39 -14.53 -7.58 -2.36
N GLU A 40 -14.69 -7.57 -1.03
CA GLU A 40 -15.95 -7.43 -0.31
C GLU A 40 -15.84 -6.25 0.67
N PRO A 41 -16.45 -5.07 0.40
CA PRO A 41 -16.36 -3.91 1.27
C PRO A 41 -16.68 -4.30 2.72
N VAL A 42 -15.85 -3.87 3.68
CA VAL A 42 -16.15 -4.10 5.09
C VAL A 42 -17.46 -3.36 5.31
N SER A 43 -18.48 -4.18 5.50
CA SER A 43 -19.83 -3.73 5.60
C SER A 43 -20.13 -3.48 7.06
N ASP A 44 -20.83 -2.38 7.35
CA ASP A 44 -21.43 -2.20 8.66
C ASP A 44 -22.46 -3.33 8.92
N ARG A 45 -23.01 -3.42 10.13
CA ARG A 45 -24.07 -4.39 10.49
C ARG A 45 -25.27 -4.36 9.54
N SER A 46 -25.45 -3.26 8.80
CA SER A 46 -26.49 -3.05 7.79
C SER A 46 -26.11 -3.46 6.37
N GLY A 47 -24.93 -4.08 6.14
CA GLY A 47 -24.49 -4.49 4.80
C GLY A 47 -23.99 -3.35 3.90
N LYS A 48 -23.79 -2.14 4.45
CA LYS A 48 -23.32 -0.97 3.69
C LYS A 48 -21.80 -0.81 3.80
N PRO A 49 -21.10 -0.48 2.70
CA PRO A 49 -19.66 -0.20 2.74
C PRO A 49 -19.36 0.96 3.70
N ILE A 50 -18.41 0.73 4.60
CA ILE A 50 -17.92 1.74 5.54
C ILE A 50 -17.04 2.72 4.75
N LYS A 51 -17.56 3.91 4.48
CA LYS A 51 -16.87 5.01 3.78
C LYS A 51 -16.56 6.15 4.75
N TYR A 52 -15.84 5.84 5.82
CA TYR A 52 -15.42 6.84 6.80
C TYR A 52 -13.88 6.99 6.75
N PRO A 53 -13.33 8.15 7.14
CA PRO A 53 -11.89 8.33 7.24
C PRO A 53 -11.29 7.40 8.30
N PRO A 54 -9.97 7.11 8.25
CA PRO A 54 -9.34 6.20 9.21
C PRO A 54 -9.34 6.74 10.65
N SER A 55 -9.53 8.06 10.84
CA SER A 55 -9.71 8.70 12.14
C SER A 55 -11.05 8.35 12.79
N ASP A 56 -12.07 7.99 12.01
CA ASP A 56 -13.41 7.73 12.51
C ASP A 56 -13.49 6.37 13.25
N PRO A 57 -14.15 6.29 14.41
CA PRO A 57 -14.34 5.03 15.12
C PRO A 57 -15.11 3.98 14.31
N ARG A 58 -16.00 4.38 13.39
CA ARG A 58 -16.76 3.47 12.50
C ARG A 58 -15.87 2.79 11.48
N SER A 59 -14.68 3.32 11.20
CA SER A 59 -13.66 2.69 10.36
C SER A 59 -12.85 1.62 11.09
N LYS A 60 -13.11 1.37 12.39
CA LYS A 60 -12.43 0.32 13.16
C LYS A 60 -12.35 -1.04 12.45
N PRO A 61 -13.45 -1.64 11.94
CA PRO A 61 -13.37 -2.95 11.32
C PRO A 61 -12.53 -2.94 10.02
N VAL A 62 -12.56 -1.83 9.25
CA VAL A 62 -11.66 -1.66 8.08
C VAL A 62 -10.21 -1.65 8.55
N ARG A 63 -9.89 -0.89 9.61
CA ARG A 63 -8.52 -0.80 10.17
C ARG A 63 -8.03 -2.13 10.74
N ASP A 64 -8.88 -2.90 11.42
CA ASP A 64 -8.52 -4.19 12.01
C ASP A 64 -8.23 -5.23 10.93
N GLU A 65 -9.07 -5.30 9.88
CA GLU A 65 -8.73 -6.06 8.68
C GLU A 65 -7.42 -5.56 8.08
N ILE A 66 -7.21 -4.23 8.08
CA ILE A 66 -5.96 -3.64 7.59
C ILE A 66 -4.72 -4.21 8.25
N LYS A 67 -4.71 -4.17 9.56
CA LYS A 67 -3.64 -4.68 10.40
C LYS A 67 -3.41 -6.18 10.20
N LYS A 68 -4.45 -7.01 10.15
CA LYS A 68 -4.29 -8.47 9.92
C LYS A 68 -3.53 -8.79 8.63
N LYS A 69 -3.76 -8.00 7.58
CA LYS A 69 -3.01 -8.17 6.32
C LYS A 69 -1.59 -7.65 6.42
N PHE A 70 -1.36 -6.56 7.16
CA PHE A 70 0.00 -6.09 7.44
C PHE A 70 0.80 -7.11 8.23
N GLU A 71 0.19 -7.90 9.12
CA GLU A 71 0.86 -9.01 9.80
C GLU A 71 1.39 -10.03 8.79
N ASN A 72 0.58 -10.38 7.80
CA ASN A 72 0.93 -11.34 6.74
C ASN A 72 1.79 -10.76 5.62
N ALA A 73 1.78 -9.44 5.42
CA ALA A 73 2.53 -8.76 4.38
C ALA A 73 3.96 -8.43 4.85
N SER A 74 4.94 -8.81 4.05
CA SER A 74 6.35 -8.53 4.30
C SER A 74 6.76 -7.14 3.78
N LYS A 75 6.05 -6.62 2.77
CA LYS A 75 6.35 -5.38 2.05
C LYS A 75 5.07 -4.59 1.74
N LEU A 76 5.21 -3.27 1.64
CA LEU A 76 4.19 -2.29 1.29
C LEU A 76 4.62 -1.51 0.04
N VAL A 77 3.74 -1.45 -0.95
CA VAL A 77 3.88 -0.62 -2.15
C VAL A 77 2.76 0.41 -2.14
N VAL A 78 3.11 1.68 -2.29
CA VAL A 78 2.15 2.78 -2.37
C VAL A 78 2.14 3.31 -3.79
N LEU A 79 0.98 3.32 -4.43
CA LEU A 79 0.83 3.85 -5.79
C LEU A 79 0.50 5.33 -5.69
N ILE A 80 1.31 6.14 -6.37
CA ILE A 80 1.26 7.59 -6.28
C ILE A 80 0.70 8.13 -7.58
N GLY A 81 -0.57 8.53 -7.52
CA GLY A 81 -1.28 9.30 -8.53
C GLY A 81 -1.39 10.78 -8.16
N GLY A 82 -2.19 11.53 -8.92
CA GLY A 82 -2.32 12.98 -8.76
C GLY A 82 -2.81 13.40 -7.39
N GLU A 83 -3.80 12.70 -6.84
CA GLU A 83 -4.47 13.07 -5.59
C GLU A 83 -4.10 12.16 -4.41
N THR A 84 -3.28 11.12 -4.60
CA THR A 84 -2.92 10.14 -3.55
C THR A 84 -2.30 10.80 -2.31
N HIS A 85 -1.56 11.90 -2.48
CA HIS A 85 -0.98 12.66 -1.38
C HIS A 85 -2.02 13.29 -0.44
N LYS A 86 -3.28 13.41 -0.86
CA LYS A 86 -4.39 13.94 -0.06
C LYS A 86 -5.21 12.85 0.63
N SER A 87 -4.88 11.58 0.40
CA SER A 87 -5.65 10.46 0.91
C SER A 87 -5.27 10.16 2.37
N ASP A 88 -6.18 10.49 3.30
CA ASP A 88 -6.04 10.18 4.73
C ASP A 88 -5.79 8.69 4.96
N TRP A 89 -6.41 7.84 4.14
CA TRP A 89 -6.26 6.40 4.23
C TRP A 89 -4.85 5.94 3.84
N VAL A 90 -4.32 6.42 2.72
CA VAL A 90 -2.95 6.10 2.31
C VAL A 90 -1.95 6.55 3.37
N GLU A 91 -2.13 7.76 3.91
CA GLU A 91 -1.31 8.28 5.00
C GLU A 91 -1.38 7.39 6.25
N TRP A 92 -2.58 6.99 6.66
CA TRP A 92 -2.78 6.11 7.81
C TRP A 92 -2.17 4.71 7.58
N GLU A 93 -2.31 4.15 6.38
CA GLU A 93 -1.76 2.85 6.01
C GLU A 93 -0.23 2.84 6.07
N ILE A 94 0.42 3.86 5.50
CA ILE A 94 1.87 4.02 5.55
C ILE A 94 2.35 4.07 7.01
N ASN A 95 1.76 4.97 7.80
CA ASN A 95 2.16 5.15 9.19
C ASN A 95 1.94 3.89 10.03
N THR A 96 0.80 3.22 9.85
CA THR A 96 0.47 1.99 10.57
C THR A 96 1.40 0.85 10.19
N PHE A 97 1.69 0.68 8.89
CA PHE A 97 2.61 -0.36 8.43
C PHE A 97 4.02 -0.15 9.00
N ILE A 98 4.51 1.09 8.99
CA ILE A 98 5.81 1.42 9.57
C ILE A 98 5.81 1.11 11.07
N GLN A 99 4.82 1.57 11.84
CA GLN A 99 4.72 1.28 13.28
C GLN A 99 4.68 -0.22 13.59
N MET A 100 4.02 -1.02 12.75
CA MET A 100 3.95 -2.47 12.94
C MET A 100 5.25 -3.20 12.57
N LYS A 101 6.01 -2.69 11.59
CA LYS A 101 7.25 -3.33 11.11
C LYS A 101 8.51 -2.77 11.76
N GLU A 102 8.47 -1.57 12.32
CA GLU A 102 9.55 -0.96 13.10
C GLU A 102 10.08 -1.85 14.22
N PRO A 103 9.26 -2.49 15.09
CA PRO A 103 9.79 -3.40 16.11
C PRO A 103 10.44 -4.67 15.53
N ILE A 104 10.16 -5.01 14.27
CA ILE A 104 10.68 -6.22 13.60
C ILE A 104 11.97 -5.90 12.82
N SER A 105 12.00 -4.75 12.14
CA SER A 105 13.06 -4.40 11.19
C SER A 105 13.91 -3.21 11.61
N GLY A 106 13.53 -2.52 12.69
CA GLY A 106 14.23 -1.35 13.21
C GLY A 106 14.50 -0.32 12.11
N GLU A 107 15.77 0.06 12.00
CA GLU A 107 16.26 1.00 10.99
C GLU A 107 16.15 0.50 9.54
N LYS A 108 15.88 -0.79 9.30
CA LYS A 108 15.67 -1.36 7.95
C LYS A 108 14.21 -1.28 7.48
N THR A 109 13.28 -0.74 8.28
CA THR A 109 11.85 -0.68 7.94
C THR A 109 11.58 0.02 6.60
N TRP A 110 12.41 1.00 6.25
CA TRP A 110 12.35 1.68 4.95
C TRP A 110 12.57 0.74 3.75
N LYS A 111 13.27 -0.39 3.90
CA LYS A 111 13.46 -1.38 2.81
C LYS A 111 12.16 -2.09 2.45
N ARG A 112 11.19 -2.12 3.36
CA ARG A 112 9.91 -2.82 3.22
C ARG A 112 8.83 -1.95 2.59
N ILE A 113 9.02 -0.64 2.50
CA ILE A 113 8.04 0.28 1.95
C ILE A 113 8.60 1.03 0.74
N ARG A 114 7.82 1.12 -0.34
CA ARG A 114 8.16 1.97 -1.49
C ARG A 114 6.96 2.67 -2.08
N GLY A 115 7.20 3.89 -2.56
CA GLY A 115 6.29 4.63 -3.41
C GLY A 115 6.60 4.37 -4.88
N MET A 116 5.59 4.05 -5.67
CA MET A 116 5.67 3.89 -7.11
C MET A 116 4.75 4.90 -7.77
N LYS A 117 5.32 5.82 -8.56
CA LYS A 117 4.54 6.77 -9.34
C LYS A 117 3.87 6.04 -10.49
N LEU A 118 2.66 6.46 -10.78
CA LEU A 118 1.88 5.87 -11.84
C LEU A 118 2.27 6.44 -13.20
N LYS A 119 1.96 5.67 -14.24
CA LYS A 119 2.19 6.11 -15.63
C LYS A 119 1.43 7.42 -15.87
N GLU A 120 2.10 8.41 -16.45
CA GLU A 120 1.57 9.77 -16.69
C GLU A 120 1.53 10.68 -15.45
N TYR A 121 2.00 10.19 -14.30
CA TYR A 121 2.06 10.92 -13.02
C TYR A 121 3.49 11.01 -12.49
N ASP A 122 4.48 11.15 -13.38
CA ASP A 122 5.90 11.27 -13.00
C ASP A 122 6.18 12.48 -12.07
N ASN A 123 5.33 13.50 -12.15
CA ASN A 123 5.35 14.71 -11.31
C ASN A 123 4.37 14.66 -10.12
N ALA A 124 3.73 13.53 -9.85
CA ALA A 124 2.81 13.43 -8.73
C ALA A 124 3.52 13.66 -7.39
N THR A 125 2.83 14.41 -6.52
CA THR A 125 3.29 14.70 -5.18
C THR A 125 3.26 13.42 -4.35
N MET A 126 4.36 13.11 -3.67
CA MET A 126 4.40 11.97 -2.76
C MET A 126 3.68 12.31 -1.44
N PRO A 127 2.96 11.36 -0.82
CA PRO A 127 2.39 11.55 0.51
C PRO A 127 3.50 11.82 1.53
N SER A 128 3.26 12.77 2.44
CA SER A 128 4.23 13.22 3.45
C SER A 128 4.74 12.08 4.34
N ALA A 129 3.90 11.08 4.59
CA ALA A 129 4.26 9.89 5.37
C ALA A 129 5.39 9.05 4.74
N LEU A 130 5.58 9.09 3.41
CA LEU A 130 6.74 8.49 2.75
C LEU A 130 7.97 9.41 2.78
N MET A 131 7.76 10.71 2.66
CA MET A 131 8.81 11.73 2.51
C MET A 131 9.57 12.04 3.81
N ASN A 132 8.94 11.84 4.98
CA ASN A 132 9.54 12.12 6.30
C ASN A 132 10.63 11.10 6.72
N GLY A 133 11.53 10.72 5.80
CA GLY A 133 12.69 9.87 6.06
C GLY A 133 12.40 8.36 6.22
N ARG A 134 11.18 7.93 5.90
CA ARG A 134 10.70 6.56 6.19
C ARG A 134 10.52 5.66 4.96
N SER A 135 10.65 6.22 3.76
CA SER A 135 10.65 5.48 2.50
C SER A 135 11.77 6.01 1.60
N THR A 136 12.62 5.11 1.09
CA THR A 136 13.94 5.50 0.56
C THR A 136 13.96 5.72 -0.95
N LYS A 137 12.97 5.22 -1.71
CA LYS A 137 13.03 5.33 -3.17
C LYS A 137 11.65 5.44 -3.81
N GLU A 138 11.49 6.52 -4.57
CA GLU A 138 10.49 6.61 -5.63
C GLU A 138 10.86 5.63 -6.75
N LEU A 139 9.89 4.82 -7.17
CA LEU A 139 9.99 4.05 -8.40
C LEU A 139 9.18 4.77 -9.46
N ALA A 140 9.76 4.93 -10.66
CA ALA A 140 8.99 5.23 -11.85
C ALA A 140 8.04 4.05 -12.15
N TRP A 141 7.10 4.25 -13.07
CA TRP A 141 6.25 3.17 -13.54
C TRP A 141 7.07 2.10 -14.28
N ASP A 142 7.64 1.16 -13.53
CA ASP A 142 8.46 0.06 -14.02
C ASP A 142 8.14 -1.25 -13.26
N PRO A 143 7.29 -2.11 -13.83
CA PRO A 143 6.90 -3.38 -13.23
C PRO A 143 8.08 -4.34 -12.96
N GLU A 144 9.13 -4.29 -13.78
CA GLU A 144 10.30 -5.16 -13.65
C GLU A 144 11.20 -4.74 -12.48
N ALA A 145 11.39 -3.44 -12.29
CA ALA A 145 12.11 -2.88 -11.15
C ALA A 145 11.36 -3.14 -9.84
N LEU A 146 10.03 -3.09 -9.88
CA LEU A 146 9.20 -3.49 -8.75
C LEU A 146 9.41 -4.99 -8.44
N ASP A 147 9.29 -5.87 -9.44
CA ASP A 147 9.51 -7.32 -9.28
C ASP A 147 10.89 -7.64 -8.69
N LYS A 148 11.95 -7.03 -9.22
CA LYS A 148 13.31 -7.16 -8.67
C LYS A 148 13.40 -6.71 -7.20
N TRP A 149 12.74 -5.61 -6.84
CA TRP A 149 12.69 -5.18 -5.44
C TRP A 149 11.85 -6.12 -4.58
N LEU A 150 10.80 -6.75 -5.12
CA LEU A 150 9.99 -7.74 -4.41
C LEU A 150 10.76 -9.02 -4.12
N ASP A 151 11.74 -9.38 -4.95
CA ASP A 151 12.64 -10.51 -4.74
C ASP A 151 13.73 -10.22 -3.69
N GLN A 152 14.13 -8.96 -3.51
CA GLN A 152 15.15 -8.58 -2.52
C GLN A 152 14.70 -8.86 -1.08
N ASP A 153 15.46 -9.66 -0.33
CA ASP A 153 15.16 -9.85 1.08
C ASP A 153 15.45 -8.55 1.88
N PRO A 154 14.46 -8.00 2.63
CA PRO A 154 14.66 -6.77 3.37
C PRO A 154 15.55 -6.96 4.61
N ASP A 155 15.69 -8.18 5.11
CA ASP A 155 16.44 -8.50 6.33
C ASP A 155 17.89 -8.92 6.05
N ALA A 156 18.19 -9.33 4.80
CA ALA A 156 19.54 -9.53 4.28
C ALA A 156 20.46 -8.29 4.38
#